data_AF-A0A1U7D698-F1
#
_entry.id   AF-A0A1U7D698-F1
#
_cell.length_a   1.000
_cell.length_b   1.000
_cell.length_c   1.000
_cell.angle_alpha   90.00
_cell.angle_beta   90.00
_cell.angle_gamma   90.00
#
_symmetry.space_group_name_H-M   'P 1'
#
loop_
_entity.id
_entity.type
_entity.pdbx_description
1 polymer ?
#
loop_
_entity_poly.entity_id
_entity_poly.type
_entity_poly.pdbx_seq_one_letter_code
_entity_poly.pdbx_strand_id
1 'polypeptide(L)'
;MDDSTFHRAKAAAASGLTAAVAIPVFAEDVLLAILVVLFADAEHVGAIEVWEDSANSLVLSDGYYGTAEEFERVSKATTFGHGQGLPGGVWASETPILMRDLGASYGFLRAESAGKAGLKTGLGLPIPTPGDKTYVLTLLSAPGTPIAHRFEIWDARAERVGPEKKALRIDGLCEREGFLAPKENPPLDALSVTAWQGPIGRVLGSGLPHVQVGGAGLPAGYTQMVALPIHHENGLAYVVAWYL
;
A
#
# COMPACT_ATOMS: atom_id res chain seq x y z
N MET A 1 -9.52 13.21 -11.87
CA MET A 1 -10.51 12.38 -12.61
C MET A 1 -10.92 12.97 -13.97
N ASP A 2 -10.22 13.99 -14.48
CA ASP A 2 -10.58 14.67 -15.73
C ASP A 2 -9.97 14.00 -16.98
N ASP A 3 -9.35 12.83 -16.82
CA ASP A 3 -8.79 12.08 -17.93
C ASP A 3 -9.86 11.29 -18.68
N SER A 4 -9.76 11.33 -20.01
CA SER A 4 -10.67 10.77 -21.01
C SER A 4 -10.83 9.24 -20.95
N THR A 5 -9.97 8.56 -20.19
CA THR A 5 -9.89 7.10 -20.07
C THR A 5 -10.76 6.53 -18.94
N PHE A 6 -11.18 7.33 -17.96
CA PHE A 6 -12.07 6.86 -16.89
C PHE A 6 -13.54 7.00 -17.28
N HIS A 7 -14.10 5.98 -17.92
CA HIS A 7 -15.48 5.97 -18.43
C HIS A 7 -16.58 6.26 -17.39
N ARG A 8 -16.27 6.20 -16.09
CA ARG A 8 -17.21 6.51 -14.98
C ARG A 8 -16.96 7.87 -14.32
N ALA A 9 -16.11 8.74 -14.88
CA ALA A 9 -15.74 10.02 -14.29
C ALA A 9 -16.95 10.87 -13.87
N LYS A 10 -17.95 11.00 -14.74
CA LYS A 10 -19.17 11.76 -14.41
C LYS A 10 -19.98 11.16 -13.25
N ALA A 11 -20.13 9.83 -13.22
CA ALA A 11 -20.87 9.15 -12.16
C ALA A 11 -20.11 9.20 -10.81
N ALA A 12 -18.78 9.09 -10.88
CA ALA A 12 -17.90 9.20 -9.73
C ALA A 12 -17.94 10.62 -9.14
N ALA A 13 -17.81 11.66 -9.98
CA ALA A 13 -17.93 13.05 -9.55
C ALA A 13 -19.31 13.35 -8.94
N ALA A 14 -20.39 12.82 -9.52
CA ALA A 14 -21.74 12.97 -8.97
C ALA A 14 -21.92 12.29 -7.59
N SER A 15 -21.02 11.36 -7.24
CA SER A 15 -21.00 10.67 -5.95
C SER A 15 -19.95 11.25 -4.99
N GLY A 16 -19.35 12.40 -5.32
CA GLY A 16 -18.33 13.08 -4.51
C GLY A 16 -16.94 12.44 -4.56
N LEU A 17 -16.69 11.52 -5.50
CA LEU A 17 -15.36 10.93 -5.68
C LEU A 17 -14.44 11.89 -6.43
N THR A 18 -13.22 12.05 -5.93
CA THR A 18 -12.25 13.05 -6.39
C THR A 18 -11.03 12.41 -7.05
N ALA A 19 -10.67 11.20 -6.61
CA ALA A 19 -9.57 10.43 -7.16
C ALA A 19 -9.85 8.92 -7.16
N ALA A 20 -9.11 8.21 -8.00
CA ALA A 20 -9.10 6.75 -8.04
C ALA A 20 -7.70 6.26 -8.38
N VAL A 21 -7.30 5.14 -7.81
CA VAL A 21 -6.11 4.39 -8.26
C VAL A 21 -6.53 2.97 -8.60
N ALA A 22 -6.06 2.49 -9.75
CA ALA A 22 -6.24 1.10 -10.17
C ALA A 22 -4.94 0.34 -9.92
N ILE A 23 -5.04 -0.74 -9.17
CA ILE A 23 -3.91 -1.57 -8.73
C ILE A 23 -4.07 -2.93 -9.41
N PRO A 24 -3.34 -3.20 -10.51
CA PRO A 24 -3.39 -4.51 -11.13
C PRO A 24 -2.67 -5.54 -10.27
N VAL A 25 -3.21 -6.75 -10.21
CA VAL A 25 -2.59 -7.90 -9.56
C VAL A 25 -2.25 -8.91 -10.65
N PHE A 26 -0.95 -9.11 -10.84
CA PHE A 26 -0.42 -10.12 -11.73
C PHE A 26 0.08 -11.32 -10.94
N ALA A 27 0.07 -12.49 -11.56
CA ALA A 27 0.93 -13.61 -11.22
C ALA A 27 1.67 -13.98 -12.50
N GLU A 28 2.99 -13.81 -12.49
CA GLU A 28 3.81 -13.88 -13.70
C GLU A 28 3.26 -12.94 -14.79
N ASP A 29 2.90 -13.47 -15.97
CA ASP A 29 2.33 -12.74 -17.10
C ASP A 29 0.79 -12.65 -17.10
N VAL A 30 0.12 -13.24 -16.11
CA VAL A 30 -1.34 -13.33 -16.03
C VAL A 30 -1.92 -12.24 -15.14
N LEU A 31 -2.79 -11.38 -15.71
CA LEU A 31 -3.61 -10.45 -14.93
C LEU A 31 -4.71 -11.21 -14.18
N LEU A 32 -4.60 -11.29 -12.86
CA LEU A 32 -5.58 -11.98 -12.01
C LEU A 32 -6.75 -11.08 -11.60
N ALA A 33 -6.48 -9.81 -11.28
CA ALA A 33 -7.48 -8.86 -10.80
C ALA A 33 -7.02 -7.41 -10.97
N ILE A 34 -7.97 -6.48 -10.85
CA ILE A 34 -7.68 -5.05 -10.68
C ILE A 34 -8.44 -4.56 -9.44
N LEU A 35 -7.71 -4.13 -8.41
CA LEU A 35 -8.30 -3.46 -7.25
C LEU A 35 -8.39 -1.96 -7.56
N VAL A 36 -9.59 -1.40 -7.52
CA VAL A 36 -9.80 0.05 -7.67
C VAL A 36 -10.12 0.65 -6.31
N VAL A 37 -9.28 1.57 -5.85
CA VAL A 37 -9.52 2.35 -4.64
C VAL A 37 -10.04 3.73 -5.05
N LEU A 38 -11.19 4.11 -4.51
CA LEU A 38 -11.87 5.37 -4.80
C LEU A 38 -11.77 6.28 -3.58
N PHE A 39 -11.46 7.55 -3.81
CA PHE A 39 -11.28 8.55 -2.76
C PHE A 39 -12.35 9.63 -2.92
N ALA A 40 -12.92 10.06 -1.79
CA ALA A 40 -14.08 10.95 -1.73
C ALA A 40 -13.79 12.20 -0.91
N ASP A 41 -12.57 12.75 -1.02
CA ASP A 41 -12.13 13.80 -0.13
C ASP A 41 -11.07 14.71 -0.79
N ALA A 42 -11.51 15.88 -1.24
CA ALA A 42 -10.66 16.92 -1.83
C ALA A 42 -10.20 17.97 -0.82
N GLU A 43 -10.77 17.98 0.40
CA GLU A 43 -10.54 19.08 1.35
C GLU A 43 -9.45 18.75 2.37
N HIS A 44 -9.02 17.50 2.39
CA HIS A 44 -8.13 16.95 3.40
C HIS A 44 -6.77 16.52 2.84
N VAL A 45 -5.78 16.49 3.73
CA VAL A 45 -4.41 16.11 3.38
C VAL A 45 -4.30 14.60 3.27
N GLY A 46 -3.82 14.14 2.13
CA GLY A 46 -3.41 12.76 1.89
C GLY A 46 -2.74 12.70 0.53
N ALA A 47 -1.87 11.72 0.32
CA ALA A 47 -1.27 11.54 -0.99
C ALA A 47 -1.26 10.10 -1.45
N ILE A 48 -1.51 9.90 -2.74
CA ILE A 48 -1.34 8.64 -3.44
C ILE A 48 -0.39 8.93 -4.58
N GLU A 49 0.68 8.17 -4.69
CA GLU A 49 1.68 8.40 -5.73
C GLU A 49 1.98 7.09 -6.45
N VAL A 50 1.99 7.13 -7.78
CA VAL A 50 2.43 6.03 -8.63
C VAL A 50 3.81 6.41 -9.19
N TRP A 51 4.81 5.66 -8.76
CA TRP A 51 6.19 5.81 -9.20
C TRP A 51 6.50 4.72 -10.22
N GLU A 52 7.20 5.09 -11.28
CA GLU A 52 7.60 4.19 -12.36
C GLU A 52 9.13 4.16 -12.46
N ASP A 53 9.69 2.97 -12.61
CA ASP A 53 11.09 2.80 -12.96
C ASP A 53 11.36 3.40 -14.36
N SER A 54 12.26 4.38 -14.38
CA SER A 54 12.76 5.00 -15.60
C SER A 54 14.29 4.96 -15.60
N ALA A 55 14.83 3.91 -16.22
CA ALA A 55 16.25 3.64 -16.43
C ALA A 55 17.03 3.36 -15.14
N ASN A 56 17.24 4.36 -14.28
CA ASN A 56 18.06 4.24 -13.06
C ASN A 56 17.44 4.94 -11.83
N SER A 57 16.22 5.46 -11.97
CA SER A 57 15.51 6.12 -10.88
C SER A 57 14.00 5.92 -11.03
N LEU A 58 13.31 6.00 -9.90
CA LEU A 58 11.86 6.14 -9.89
C LEU A 58 11.48 7.59 -10.21
N VAL A 59 10.60 7.76 -11.18
CA VAL A 59 9.97 9.03 -11.54
C VAL A 59 8.49 9.00 -11.21
N LEU A 60 7.90 10.15 -10.87
CA LEU A 60 6.46 10.22 -10.61
C LEU A 60 5.71 10.06 -11.94
N SER A 61 4.91 9.01 -12.05
CA SER A 61 4.07 8.72 -13.20
C SER A 61 2.70 9.40 -13.05
N ASP A 62 2.08 9.27 -11.87
CA ASP A 62 0.82 9.93 -11.53
C ASP A 62 0.69 10.12 -10.01
N GLY A 63 -0.21 10.98 -9.56
CA GLY A 63 -0.49 11.14 -8.14
C GLY A 63 -1.67 12.04 -7.81
N TYR A 64 -2.20 11.85 -6.61
CA TYR A 64 -3.23 12.67 -5.99
C TYR A 64 -2.73 13.18 -4.65
N TYR A 65 -2.98 14.45 -4.33
CA TYR A 65 -2.37 15.12 -3.18
C TYR A 65 -3.36 15.87 -2.27
N GLY A 66 -4.67 15.73 -2.52
CA GLY A 66 -5.69 16.49 -1.79
C GLY A 66 -5.36 17.99 -1.79
N THR A 67 -5.26 18.59 -0.60
CA THR A 67 -4.89 20.01 -0.43
C THR A 67 -3.37 20.27 -0.27
N ALA A 68 -2.52 19.26 -0.44
CA ALA A 68 -1.08 19.36 -0.20
C ALA A 68 -0.27 19.86 -1.42
N GLU A 69 -0.63 21.03 -1.96
CA GLU A 69 -0.08 21.58 -3.22
C GLU A 69 1.46 21.70 -3.23
N GLU A 70 2.06 22.18 -2.15
CA GLU A 70 3.52 22.31 -2.07
C GLU A 70 4.20 20.94 -2.07
N PHE A 71 3.59 19.95 -1.42
CA PHE A 71 4.09 18.58 -1.43
C PHE A 71 3.94 17.96 -2.83
N GLU A 72 2.83 18.19 -3.52
CA GLU A 72 2.66 17.79 -4.93
C GLU A 72 3.76 18.35 -5.82
N ARG A 73 4.04 19.66 -5.72
CA ARG A 73 5.06 20.35 -6.51
C ARG A 73 6.45 19.74 -6.29
N VAL A 74 6.81 19.48 -5.04
CA VAL A 74 8.09 18.85 -4.69
C VAL A 74 8.13 17.40 -5.20
N SER A 75 7.03 16.66 -5.10
CA SER A 75 6.93 15.27 -5.55
C SER A 75 7.15 15.14 -7.05
N LYS A 76 6.52 16.00 -7.86
CA LYS A 76 6.70 16.08 -9.31
C LYS A 76 8.14 16.38 -9.74
N ALA A 77 8.90 17.09 -8.92
CA ALA A 77 10.30 17.43 -9.18
C ALA A 77 11.31 16.43 -8.59
N THR A 78 10.84 15.42 -7.84
CA THR A 78 11.70 14.47 -7.15
C THR A 78 11.83 13.18 -7.95
N THR A 79 13.04 12.64 -7.98
CA THR A 79 13.32 11.27 -8.43
C THR A 79 13.97 10.49 -7.29
N PHE A 80 13.68 9.20 -7.16
CA PHE A 80 14.28 8.36 -6.13
C PHE A 80 15.27 7.38 -6.73
N GLY A 81 16.50 7.36 -6.20
CA GLY A 81 17.43 6.26 -6.46
C GLY A 81 16.99 4.97 -5.78
N HIS A 82 17.56 3.86 -6.21
CA HIS A 82 17.36 2.56 -5.59
C HIS A 82 17.73 2.61 -4.09
N GLY A 83 16.81 2.20 -3.21
CA GLY A 83 16.98 2.22 -1.76
C GLY A 83 16.74 3.58 -1.10
N GLN A 84 16.43 4.63 -1.87
CA GLN A 84 16.27 5.98 -1.34
C GLN A 84 14.83 6.32 -0.96
N GLY A 85 14.61 6.73 0.29
CA GLY A 85 13.29 7.07 0.79
C GLY A 85 12.31 5.90 0.74
N LEU A 86 11.02 6.17 0.92
CA LEU A 86 10.00 5.12 0.88
C LEU A 86 9.88 4.46 -0.52
N PRO A 87 9.70 5.20 -1.64
CA PRO A 87 9.56 4.56 -2.95
C PRO A 87 10.80 3.77 -3.36
N GLY A 88 11.98 4.36 -3.22
CA GLY A 88 13.24 3.69 -3.57
C GLY A 88 13.54 2.51 -2.66
N GLY A 89 13.19 2.57 -1.38
CA GLY A 89 13.29 1.45 -0.45
C GLY A 89 12.46 0.25 -0.88
N VAL A 90 11.20 0.49 -1.28
CA VAL A 90 10.30 -0.55 -1.79
C VAL A 90 10.84 -1.15 -3.08
N TRP A 91 11.30 -0.30 -4.01
CA TRP A 91 11.91 -0.76 -5.25
C TRP A 91 13.13 -1.64 -4.99
N ALA A 92 13.94 -1.29 -3.98
CA ALA A 92 15.16 -2.02 -3.69
C ALA A 92 14.99 -3.35 -2.97
N SER A 93 13.98 -3.45 -2.11
CA SER A 93 13.72 -4.69 -1.37
C SER A 93 12.73 -5.60 -2.08
N GLU A 94 11.98 -5.06 -3.06
CA GLU A 94 10.79 -5.69 -3.63
C GLU A 94 9.78 -6.12 -2.56
N THR A 95 9.75 -5.42 -1.43
CA THR A 95 8.84 -5.73 -0.32
C THR A 95 7.94 -4.54 -0.02
N PRO A 96 6.70 -4.75 0.43
CA PRO A 96 5.93 -3.67 1.03
C PRO A 96 6.67 -3.09 2.24
N ILE A 97 6.60 -1.78 2.41
CA ILE A 97 7.24 -1.05 3.52
C ILE A 97 6.21 -0.14 4.18
N LEU A 98 6.13 -0.21 5.50
CA LEU A 98 5.36 0.73 6.31
C LEU A 98 6.30 1.69 7.03
N MET A 99 6.23 2.96 6.68
CA MET A 99 7.00 4.05 7.28
C MET A 99 6.12 4.86 8.23
N ARG A 100 6.52 5.00 9.49
CA ARG A 100 5.70 5.62 10.55
C ARG A 100 5.90 7.12 10.68
N ASP A 101 7.07 7.60 10.26
CA ASP A 101 7.45 9.00 10.34
C ASP A 101 8.18 9.41 9.06
N LEU A 102 7.39 9.95 8.11
CA LEU A 102 7.89 10.50 6.86
C LEU A 102 8.77 11.76 7.09
N GLY A 103 8.52 12.51 8.17
CA GLY A 103 9.22 13.77 8.46
C GLY A 103 10.57 13.59 9.16
N ALA A 104 10.76 12.48 9.89
CA ALA A 104 11.99 12.19 10.63
C ALA A 104 12.93 11.18 9.93
N SER A 105 12.53 10.62 8.80
CA SER A 105 13.31 9.59 8.11
C SER A 105 14.55 10.17 7.43
N TYR A 106 15.73 9.81 7.96
CA TYR A 106 17.03 10.21 7.44
C TYR A 106 17.16 9.81 5.96
N GLY A 107 17.44 10.76 5.06
CA GLY A 107 17.55 10.50 3.61
C GLY A 107 16.25 10.64 2.81
N PHE A 108 15.13 11.04 3.42
CA PHE A 108 13.91 11.37 2.67
C PHE A 108 14.00 12.80 2.10
N LEU A 109 14.25 12.90 0.79
CA LEU A 109 14.39 14.16 0.05
C LEU A 109 13.25 15.17 0.28
N ARG A 110 12.07 14.68 0.69
CA ARG A 110 10.82 15.45 0.83
C ARG A 110 10.30 15.52 2.27
N ALA A 111 11.13 15.20 3.27
CA ALA A 111 10.73 15.13 4.68
C ALA A 111 10.15 16.44 5.19
N GLU A 112 10.78 17.57 4.85
CA GLU A 112 10.33 18.89 5.26
C GLU A 112 8.94 19.23 4.68
N SER A 113 8.75 19.02 3.37
CA SER A 113 7.46 19.26 2.72
C SER A 113 6.36 18.32 3.21
N ALA A 114 6.68 17.04 3.45
CA ALA A 114 5.76 16.07 4.05
C ALA A 114 5.34 16.49 5.46
N GLY A 115 6.29 16.92 6.30
CA GLY A 115 6.02 17.42 7.65
C GLY A 115 5.16 18.67 7.66
N LYS A 116 5.42 19.64 6.75
CA LYS A 116 4.57 20.84 6.58
C LYS A 116 3.15 20.51 6.13
N ALA A 117 2.98 19.51 5.28
CA ALA A 117 1.67 19.01 4.89
C ALA A 117 0.97 18.26 6.04
N GLY A 118 1.71 17.80 7.07
CA GLY A 118 1.15 16.99 8.16
C GLY A 118 1.09 15.49 7.85
N LEU A 119 1.75 15.05 6.77
CA LEU A 119 1.89 13.64 6.43
C LEU A 119 2.83 12.96 7.42
N LYS A 120 2.38 11.83 7.97
CA LYS A 120 3.11 11.13 9.04
C LYS A 120 3.45 9.71 8.65
N THR A 121 2.48 8.96 8.17
CA THR A 121 2.62 7.53 7.86
C THR A 121 2.57 7.32 6.36
N GLY A 122 3.43 6.45 5.82
CA GLY A 122 3.43 6.04 4.43
C GLY A 122 3.47 4.54 4.29
N LEU A 123 2.56 3.98 3.50
CA LEU A 123 2.63 2.61 3.03
C LEU A 123 3.16 2.62 1.60
N GLY A 124 4.25 1.91 1.35
CA GLY A 124 4.80 1.70 0.01
C GLY A 124 4.59 0.26 -0.43
N LEU A 125 4.14 0.07 -1.66
CA LEU A 125 3.75 -1.22 -2.23
C LEU A 125 4.49 -1.43 -3.56
N PRO A 126 5.26 -2.51 -3.72
CA PRO A 126 5.71 -2.90 -5.05
C PRO A 126 4.48 -3.37 -5.83
N ILE A 127 4.36 -2.93 -7.07
CA ILE A 127 3.34 -3.37 -8.02
C ILE A 127 4.07 -4.08 -9.16
N PRO A 128 4.34 -5.40 -9.03
CA PRO A 128 4.94 -6.18 -10.09
C PRO A 128 4.02 -6.19 -11.32
N THR A 129 4.58 -5.92 -12.48
CA THR A 129 3.88 -5.97 -13.77
C THR A 129 4.68 -6.82 -14.75
N PRO A 130 4.03 -7.46 -15.74
CA PRO A 130 4.75 -8.19 -16.77
C PRO A 130 5.71 -7.27 -17.55
N GLY A 131 6.92 -7.74 -17.79
CA GLY A 131 7.98 -7.00 -18.48
C GLY A 131 9.00 -6.38 -17.53
N ASP A 132 9.79 -5.45 -18.06
CA ASP A 132 10.99 -4.93 -17.36
C ASP A 132 10.71 -3.67 -16.51
N LYS A 133 9.46 -3.22 -16.45
CA LYS A 133 9.09 -2.03 -15.68
C LYS A 133 8.55 -2.42 -14.31
N THR A 134 9.06 -1.74 -13.29
CA THR A 134 8.56 -1.84 -11.92
C THR A 134 7.80 -0.58 -11.55
N TYR A 135 6.66 -0.76 -10.87
CA TYR A 135 5.89 0.34 -10.31
C TYR A 135 5.89 0.27 -8.79
N VAL A 136 5.90 1.43 -8.14
CA VAL A 136 5.73 1.55 -6.69
C VAL A 136 4.55 2.46 -6.40
N LEU A 137 3.58 1.95 -5.66
CA LEU A 137 2.46 2.73 -5.16
C LEU A 137 2.77 3.19 -3.72
N THR A 138 2.63 4.48 -3.43
CA THR A 138 2.64 4.98 -2.05
C THR A 138 1.27 5.51 -1.64
N LEU A 139 0.85 5.16 -0.42
CA LEU A 139 -0.31 5.74 0.27
C LEU A 139 0.20 6.50 1.50
N LEU A 140 0.08 7.82 1.48
CA LEU A 140 0.61 8.72 2.50
C LEU A 140 -0.54 9.35 3.29
N SER A 141 -0.52 9.11 4.59
CA SER A 141 -1.60 9.42 5.51
C SER A 141 -1.20 10.50 6.50
N ALA A 142 -2.10 11.45 6.73
CA ALA A 142 -2.00 12.40 7.84
C ALA A 142 -2.90 11.94 9.01
N PRO A 143 -2.56 12.23 10.28
CA PRO A 143 -3.35 11.78 11.42
C PRO A 143 -4.77 12.36 11.48
N GLY A 144 -4.98 13.57 10.98
CA GLY A 144 -6.30 14.20 10.95
C GLY A 144 -7.23 13.59 9.89
N THR A 145 -6.66 12.92 8.90
CA THR A 145 -7.33 12.50 7.67
C THR A 145 -6.77 11.15 7.22
N PRO A 146 -6.92 10.11 8.06
CA PRO A 146 -6.23 8.85 7.84
C PRO A 146 -6.79 8.11 6.62
N ILE A 147 -5.91 7.63 5.74
CA ILE A 147 -6.29 6.74 4.63
C ILE A 147 -6.86 5.42 5.18
N ALA A 148 -6.29 4.95 6.28
CA ALA A 148 -6.79 3.81 7.05
C ALA A 148 -6.31 3.92 8.50
N HIS A 149 -7.04 3.26 9.39
CA HIS A 149 -6.78 3.28 10.84
C HIS A 149 -5.88 2.13 11.30
N ARG A 150 -5.67 1.14 10.41
CA ARG A 150 -4.75 0.02 10.63
C ARG A 150 -4.15 -0.44 9.31
N PHE A 151 -2.87 -0.79 9.37
CA PHE A 151 -2.12 -1.44 8.30
C PHE A 151 -1.47 -2.72 8.83
N GLU A 152 -1.42 -3.75 8.01
CA GLU A 152 -0.72 -5.00 8.28
C GLU A 152 0.04 -5.47 7.05
N ILE A 153 1.24 -6.01 7.27
CA ILE A 153 2.06 -6.65 6.26
C ILE A 153 2.28 -8.10 6.68
N TRP A 154 1.89 -9.01 5.80
CA TRP A 154 1.99 -10.45 6.00
C TRP A 154 2.97 -11.05 4.99
N ASP A 155 3.97 -11.78 5.46
CA ASP A 155 4.95 -12.52 4.64
C ASP A 155 4.44 -13.94 4.42
N ALA A 156 4.22 -14.31 3.16
CA ALA A 156 3.71 -15.60 2.73
C ALA A 156 4.72 -16.40 1.89
N ARG A 157 5.95 -15.88 1.74
CA ARG A 157 7.00 -16.52 0.94
C ARG A 157 7.35 -17.89 1.52
N ALA A 158 7.43 -18.90 0.65
CA ALA A 158 7.67 -20.28 1.06
C ALA A 158 8.99 -20.45 1.85
N GLU A 159 10.01 -19.63 1.58
CA GLU A 159 11.28 -19.63 2.31
C GLU A 159 11.12 -19.13 3.76
N ARG A 160 10.06 -18.38 4.05
CA ARG A 160 9.73 -17.86 5.38
C ARG A 160 8.74 -18.70 6.13
N VAL A 161 7.76 -19.28 5.42
CA VAL A 161 6.63 -19.95 6.06
C VAL A 161 6.57 -21.46 5.79
N GLY A 162 7.45 -22.00 4.95
CA GLY A 162 7.44 -23.40 4.54
C GLY A 162 6.41 -23.68 3.43
N PRO A 163 6.14 -24.97 3.15
CA PRO A 163 5.35 -25.38 1.97
C PRO A 163 3.84 -25.21 2.14
N GLU A 164 3.36 -24.92 3.35
CA GLU A 164 1.95 -24.67 3.61
C GLU A 164 1.55 -23.26 3.15
N LYS A 165 0.37 -23.12 2.55
CA LYS A 165 -0.21 -21.79 2.25
C LYS A 165 -0.59 -21.08 3.55
N LYS A 166 0.37 -20.38 4.13
CA LYS A 166 0.23 -19.60 5.36
C LYS A 166 0.95 -18.26 5.23
N ALA A 167 0.72 -17.35 6.16
CA ALA A 167 1.46 -16.10 6.25
C ALA A 167 1.72 -15.71 7.69
N LEU A 168 2.81 -14.99 7.92
CA LEU A 168 3.19 -14.42 9.21
C LEU A 168 3.05 -12.90 9.15
N ARG A 169 2.40 -12.29 10.13
CA ARG A 169 2.37 -10.82 10.23
C ARG A 169 3.74 -10.33 10.67
N ILE A 170 4.48 -9.73 9.73
CA ILE A 170 5.85 -9.25 9.96
C ILE A 170 5.88 -7.77 10.35
N ASP A 171 4.86 -7.01 9.98
CA ASP A 171 4.76 -5.61 10.37
C ASP A 171 3.30 -5.13 10.41
N GLY A 172 3.08 -3.99 11.06
CA GLY A 172 1.83 -3.27 11.03
C GLY A 172 1.78 -2.11 12.01
N LEU A 173 0.80 -1.24 11.79
CA LEU A 173 0.49 -0.10 12.64
C LEU A 173 -1.02 -0.04 12.83
N CYS A 174 -1.46 0.06 14.06
CA CYS A 174 -2.85 0.23 14.44
C CYS A 174 -2.95 1.52 15.25
N GLU A 175 -3.89 2.41 14.91
CA GLU A 175 -4.11 3.63 15.67
C GLU A 175 -4.45 3.34 17.15
N ARG A 176 -5.13 2.21 17.39
CA ARG A 176 -5.60 1.79 18.73
C ARG A 176 -4.57 0.97 19.50
N GLU A 177 -3.85 0.08 18.82
CA GLU A 177 -2.95 -0.90 19.45
C GLU A 177 -1.46 -0.55 19.30
N GLY A 178 -1.12 0.45 18.48
CA GLY A 178 0.25 0.79 18.16
C GLY A 178 0.90 -0.23 17.22
N PHE A 179 2.11 -0.67 17.54
CA PHE A 179 2.89 -1.56 16.68
C PHE A 179 2.37 -3.00 16.71
N LEU A 180 2.27 -3.58 15.51
CA LEU A 180 1.76 -4.93 15.32
C LEU A 180 2.83 -5.95 14.90
N ALA A 181 4.09 -5.51 14.79
CA ALA A 181 5.22 -6.36 14.45
C ALA A 181 5.52 -7.37 15.59
N PRO A 182 6.10 -8.53 15.25
CA PRO A 182 6.61 -9.47 16.25
C PRO A 182 7.66 -8.80 17.15
N LYS A 183 7.70 -9.20 18.42
CA LYS A 183 8.64 -8.67 19.42
C LYS A 183 9.92 -9.50 19.52
N GLU A 184 9.88 -10.74 19.05
CA GLU A 184 11.01 -11.66 19.11
C GLU A 184 11.78 -11.73 17.77
N ASN A 185 13.08 -12.07 17.85
CA ASN A 185 13.89 -12.41 16.69
C ASN A 185 14.69 -13.69 16.98
N PRO A 186 14.37 -14.85 16.37
CA PRO A 186 13.36 -15.05 15.32
C PRO A 186 11.93 -14.77 15.82
N PRO A 187 10.98 -14.42 14.92
CA PRO A 187 9.65 -13.94 15.28
C PRO A 187 8.70 -15.08 15.69
N LEU A 188 8.99 -15.74 16.82
CA LEU A 188 8.21 -16.85 17.36
C LEU A 188 6.81 -16.43 17.81
N ASP A 189 6.64 -15.15 18.13
CA ASP A 189 5.37 -14.53 18.54
C ASP A 189 4.57 -13.96 17.35
N ALA A 190 5.04 -14.15 16.11
CA ALA A 190 4.32 -13.68 14.93
C ALA A 190 2.94 -14.33 14.82
N LEU A 191 1.93 -13.49 14.63
CA LEU A 191 0.59 -13.97 14.29
C LEU A 191 0.65 -14.70 12.94
N SER A 192 0.10 -15.90 12.89
CA SER A 192 0.04 -16.72 11.68
C SER A 192 -1.41 -16.93 11.23
N VAL A 193 -1.61 -16.99 9.92
CA VAL A 193 -2.89 -17.28 9.27
C VAL A 193 -2.66 -18.31 8.18
N THR A 194 -3.55 -19.29 8.05
CA THR A 194 -3.53 -20.26 6.94
C THR A 194 -4.55 -19.91 5.87
N ALA A 195 -4.41 -20.51 4.68
CA ALA A 195 -5.38 -20.34 3.60
C ALA A 195 -6.81 -20.58 4.08
N TRP A 196 -7.72 -19.71 3.64
CA TRP A 196 -9.14 -19.66 3.96
C TRP A 196 -9.51 -19.29 5.41
N GLN A 197 -8.54 -19.03 6.28
CA GLN A 197 -8.79 -18.54 7.63
C GLN A 197 -8.96 -17.01 7.65
N GLY A 198 -10.21 -16.56 7.77
CA GLY A 198 -10.53 -15.14 7.82
C GLY A 198 -10.19 -14.37 6.54
N PRO A 199 -10.21 -13.02 6.57
CA PRO A 199 -10.00 -12.20 5.37
C PRO A 199 -8.62 -12.40 4.73
N ILE A 200 -7.56 -12.40 5.54
CA ILE A 200 -6.18 -12.62 5.08
C ILE A 200 -6.03 -14.02 4.48
N GLY A 201 -6.59 -15.04 5.15
CA GLY A 201 -6.57 -16.41 4.65
C GLY A 201 -7.32 -16.57 3.32
N ARG A 202 -8.41 -15.83 3.08
CA ARG A 202 -9.10 -15.83 1.77
C ARG A 202 -8.18 -15.33 0.65
N VAL A 203 -7.35 -14.33 0.90
CA VAL A 203 -6.33 -13.88 -0.06
C VAL A 203 -5.28 -14.96 -0.30
N LEU A 204 -4.78 -15.61 0.76
CA LEU A 204 -3.83 -16.74 0.62
C LEU A 204 -4.41 -17.92 -0.17
N GLY A 205 -5.70 -18.20 0.03
CA GLY A 205 -6.40 -19.28 -0.65
C GLY A 205 -6.66 -19.01 -2.13
N SER A 206 -7.09 -17.79 -2.44
CA SER A 206 -7.52 -17.40 -3.79
C SER A 206 -6.42 -16.81 -4.67
N GLY A 207 -5.40 -16.18 -4.09
CA GLY A 207 -4.43 -15.36 -4.81
C GLY A 207 -4.98 -14.01 -5.30
N LEU A 208 -6.21 -13.64 -4.90
CA LEU A 208 -6.92 -12.45 -5.38
C LEU A 208 -7.09 -11.42 -4.26
N PRO A 209 -7.24 -10.11 -4.59
CA PRO A 209 -7.67 -9.11 -3.63
C PRO A 209 -8.96 -9.50 -2.92
N HIS A 210 -9.07 -9.16 -1.64
CA HIS A 210 -10.29 -9.35 -0.88
C HIS A 210 -10.74 -8.03 -0.26
N VAL A 211 -11.98 -7.64 -0.51
CA VAL A 211 -12.65 -6.52 0.15
C VAL A 211 -13.71 -7.07 1.07
N GLN A 212 -13.69 -6.66 2.33
CA GLN A 212 -14.70 -7.05 3.29
C GLN A 212 -15.49 -5.84 3.78
N VAL A 213 -16.81 -5.99 3.79
CA VAL A 213 -17.76 -5.09 4.44
C VAL A 213 -18.45 -5.85 5.56
N GLY A 214 -18.50 -5.23 6.75
CA GLY A 214 -18.95 -5.85 8.00
C GLY A 214 -17.77 -6.34 8.86
N GLY A 215 -17.91 -6.21 10.18
CA GLY A 215 -16.83 -6.50 11.14
C GLY A 215 -16.56 -7.98 11.42
N ALA A 216 -17.27 -8.91 10.79
CA ALA A 216 -17.17 -10.35 11.08
C ALA A 216 -15.77 -10.89 10.72
N GLY A 217 -14.98 -11.27 11.72
CA GLY A 217 -13.60 -11.76 11.49
C GLY A 217 -12.57 -10.64 11.28
N LEU A 218 -12.95 -9.37 11.49
CA LEU A 218 -12.01 -8.25 11.59
C LEU A 218 -11.63 -8.01 13.05
N PRO A 219 -10.49 -7.34 13.33
CA PRO A 219 -10.19 -6.87 14.67
C PRO A 219 -11.31 -5.97 15.21
N ALA A 220 -11.49 -5.97 16.54
CA ALA A 220 -12.58 -5.24 17.17
C ALA A 220 -12.56 -3.74 16.83
N GLY A 221 -13.72 -3.23 16.39
CA GLY A 221 -13.89 -1.82 16.07
C GLY A 221 -13.58 -1.42 14.63
N TYR A 222 -13.25 -2.38 13.77
CA TYR A 222 -13.16 -2.19 12.32
C TYR A 222 -14.36 -2.82 11.63
N THR A 223 -14.86 -2.16 10.59
CA THR A 223 -16.05 -2.65 9.86
C THR A 223 -15.77 -2.89 8.40
N GLN A 224 -14.66 -2.39 7.88
CA GLN A 224 -14.28 -2.60 6.49
C GLN A 224 -12.78 -2.84 6.41
N MET A 225 -12.38 -3.59 5.40
CA MET A 225 -10.97 -3.77 5.10
C MET A 225 -10.77 -4.15 3.65
N VAL A 226 -9.54 -3.99 3.19
CA VAL A 226 -9.06 -4.57 1.95
C VAL A 226 -7.71 -5.24 2.17
N ALA A 227 -7.53 -6.40 1.55
CA ALA A 227 -6.28 -7.13 1.52
C ALA A 227 -5.84 -7.32 0.06
N LEU A 228 -4.63 -6.87 -0.22
CA LEU A 228 -3.99 -6.92 -1.53
C LEU A 228 -2.90 -7.99 -1.53
N PRO A 229 -2.98 -9.02 -2.39
CA PRO A 229 -1.85 -9.91 -2.63
C PRO A 229 -0.78 -9.23 -3.50
N ILE A 230 0.48 -9.53 -3.22
CA ILE A 230 1.63 -9.20 -4.06
C ILE A 230 2.28 -10.53 -4.43
N HIS A 231 2.33 -10.82 -5.73
CA HIS A 231 2.97 -12.03 -6.26
C HIS A 231 4.35 -11.70 -6.80
N HIS A 232 5.31 -12.58 -6.53
CA HIS A 232 6.63 -12.60 -7.16
C HIS A 232 6.69 -13.81 -8.09
N GLU A 233 7.84 -14.07 -8.71
CA GLU A 233 8.07 -15.23 -9.58
C GLU A 233 7.69 -16.57 -8.91
N ASN A 234 7.90 -16.70 -7.59
CA ASN A 234 7.60 -17.92 -6.84
C ASN A 234 6.18 -17.96 -6.24
N GLY A 235 5.27 -17.12 -6.74
CA GLY A 235 3.88 -17.04 -6.30
C GLY A 235 3.62 -15.93 -5.28
N LEU A 236 2.56 -16.08 -4.48
CA LEU A 236 2.12 -15.06 -3.53
C LEU A 236 3.19 -14.84 -2.44
N ALA A 237 3.82 -13.67 -2.47
CA ALA A 237 4.90 -13.29 -1.57
C ALA A 237 4.40 -12.54 -0.34
N TYR A 238 3.46 -11.60 -0.53
CA TYR A 238 2.93 -10.78 0.55
C TYR A 238 1.41 -10.63 0.48
N VAL A 239 0.80 -10.42 1.64
CA VAL A 239 -0.55 -9.84 1.75
C VAL A 239 -0.44 -8.55 2.53
N VAL A 240 -0.86 -7.44 1.94
CA VAL A 240 -0.95 -6.15 2.62
C VAL A 240 -2.41 -5.82 2.88
N ALA A 241 -2.75 -5.51 4.13
CA ALA A 241 -4.12 -5.19 4.51
C ALA A 241 -4.22 -3.81 5.16
N TRP A 242 -5.30 -3.10 4.87
CA TRP A 242 -5.65 -1.87 5.57
C TRP A 242 -7.14 -1.83 5.92
N TYR A 243 -7.45 -1.23 7.07
CA TYR A 243 -8.76 -1.33 7.71
C TYR A 243 -9.35 0.06 8.00
N LEU A 244 -10.65 0.18 7.75
CA LEU A 244 -11.47 1.38 7.93
C LEU A 244 -12.49 1.18 9.07
#